data_AF-A0A1I3NWT8-F1
#
_entry.id   AF-A0A1I3NWT8-F1
#
_cell.length_a   1.000
_cell.length_b   1.000
_cell.length_c   1.000
_cell.angle_alpha   90.00
_cell.angle_beta   90.00
_cell.angle_gamma   90.00
#
_symmetry.space_group_name_H-M   'P 1'
#
loop_
_entity.id
_entity.type
_entity.pdbx_description
1 polymer ?
#
loop_
_entity_poly.entity_id
_entity_poly.type
_entity_poly.pdbx_seq_one_letter_code
_entity_poly.pdbx_strand_id
1 'polypeptide(L)'
;MKNMNTLLHFMRYFEPHCIEKGGERICYVSALEYPDKNEVLEVFGGNGFFASGPTVVVLKYAGRKNVDGDDQWWLSDEQLPETFPVWEAR
;
A
#
# COMPACT_ATOMS: atom_id res chain seq x y z
N MET A 1 -5.91 -8.91 21.82
CA MET A 1 -5.47 -7.51 22.03
C MET A 1 -4.18 -7.30 21.27
N LYS A 2 -4.24 -6.75 20.04
CA LYS A 2 -3.05 -6.44 19.24
C LYS A 2 -2.30 -5.28 19.92
N ASN A 3 -0.97 -5.38 19.98
CA ASN A 3 -0.10 -4.57 20.81
C ASN A 3 0.01 -3.14 20.25
N MET A 4 -0.53 -2.13 20.96
CA MET A 4 -0.55 -0.72 20.53
C MET A 4 0.84 -0.11 20.27
N ASN A 5 1.89 -0.68 20.87
CA ASN A 5 3.27 -0.23 20.64
C ASN A 5 3.85 -0.69 19.29
N THR A 6 3.30 -1.75 18.68
CA THR A 6 3.66 -2.12 17.31
C THR A 6 3.08 -1.09 16.34
N LEU A 7 1.81 -0.72 16.52
CA LEU A 7 1.08 0.25 15.66
C LEU A 7 1.82 1.59 15.46
N LEU A 8 2.40 2.15 16.54
CA LEU A 8 3.10 3.45 16.49
C LEU A 8 4.43 3.39 15.72
N HIS A 9 5.07 2.22 15.63
CA HIS A 9 6.29 2.04 14.82
C HIS A 9 5.97 1.95 13.32
N PHE A 10 4.74 1.58 12.95
CA PHE A 10 4.31 1.37 11.57
C PHE A 10 3.80 2.64 10.86
N MET A 11 3.27 3.63 11.60
CA MET A 11 2.72 4.86 10.99
C MET A 11 3.77 5.75 10.29
N ARG A 12 5.07 5.52 10.50
CA ARG A 12 6.14 6.35 9.92
C ARG A 12 6.46 6.02 8.44
N TYR A 13 5.90 4.95 7.89
CA TYR A 13 6.12 4.52 6.49
C TYR A 13 4.82 4.30 5.69
N PHE A 14 3.67 4.70 6.22
CA PHE A 14 2.34 4.27 5.77
C PHE A 14 1.34 5.42 5.50
N GLU A 15 1.80 6.57 5.00
CA GLU A 15 0.87 7.46 4.31
C GLU A 15 0.54 6.83 2.95
N PRO A 16 -0.76 6.63 2.61
CA PRO A 16 -1.12 6.09 1.31
C PRO A 16 -0.50 6.91 0.19
N HIS A 17 0.33 6.26 -0.61
CA HIS A 17 1.01 6.92 -1.70
C HIS A 17 0.14 6.84 -2.95
N CYS A 18 -0.34 7.98 -3.43
CA CYS A 18 -1.17 8.06 -4.62
C CYS A 18 -0.42 8.68 -5.79
N ILE A 19 -0.56 8.07 -6.97
CA ILE A 19 -0.03 8.55 -8.24
C ILE A 19 -1.14 8.65 -9.29
N GLU A 20 -0.92 9.48 -10.29
CA GLU A 20 -1.75 9.52 -11.49
C GLU A 20 -1.02 8.77 -12.61
N LYS A 21 -1.63 7.70 -13.13
CA LYS A 21 -1.05 6.88 -14.20
C LYS A 21 -2.10 6.64 -15.29
N GLY A 22 -1.87 7.19 -16.47
CA GLY A 22 -2.80 7.00 -17.61
C GLY A 22 -4.19 7.59 -17.41
N GLY A 23 -4.34 8.60 -16.54
CA GLY A 23 -5.64 9.21 -16.20
C GLY A 23 -6.40 8.48 -15.08
N GLU A 24 -5.81 7.43 -14.51
CA GLU A 24 -6.31 6.71 -13.35
C GLU A 24 -5.49 7.07 -12.11
N ARG A 25 -6.18 7.34 -11.00
CA ARG A 25 -5.56 7.54 -9.69
C ARG A 25 -5.33 6.18 -9.05
N ILE A 26 -4.08 5.89 -8.70
CA ILE A 26 -3.70 4.63 -8.08
C ILE A 26 -3.07 4.94 -6.73
N CYS A 27 -3.58 4.33 -5.66
CA CYS A 27 -3.08 4.52 -4.31
C CYS A 27 -2.53 3.21 -3.74
N TYR A 28 -1.44 3.31 -2.98
CA TYR A 28 -0.74 2.19 -2.37
C TYR A 28 -0.70 2.35 -0.85
N VAL A 29 -1.02 1.28 -0.12
CA VAL A 29 -0.81 1.21 1.33
C VAL A 29 -0.16 -0.12 1.66
N SER A 30 0.81 -0.14 2.56
CA SER A 30 1.42 -1.43 2.90
C SER A 30 0.42 -2.34 3.65
N ALA A 31 0.63 -3.65 3.52
CA ALA A 31 -0.26 -4.69 4.02
C ALA A 31 0.44 -5.57 5.08
N LEU A 32 1.54 -5.08 5.68
CA LEU A 32 2.34 -5.83 6.66
C LEU A 32 1.53 -6.29 7.89
N GLU A 33 0.44 -5.59 8.22
CA GLU A 33 -0.51 -6.01 9.26
C GLU A 33 -1.89 -6.35 8.68
N TYR A 34 -1.94 -7.14 7.59
CA TYR A 34 -3.13 -7.89 7.15
C TYR A 34 -4.48 -7.18 7.36
N PRO A 35 -4.70 -5.94 6.90
CA PRO A 35 -6.06 -5.51 6.79
C PRO A 35 -6.70 -6.43 5.75
N ASP A 36 -7.84 -7.02 6.10
CA ASP A 36 -8.64 -7.74 5.12
C ASP A 36 -9.04 -6.77 4.00
N LYS A 37 -9.51 -7.31 2.86
CA LYS A 37 -9.87 -6.48 1.71
C LYS A 37 -10.89 -5.37 2.07
N ASN A 38 -11.79 -5.63 3.02
CA ASN A 38 -12.81 -4.66 3.42
C ASN A 38 -12.22 -3.56 4.30
N GLU A 39 -11.34 -3.90 5.24
CA GLU A 39 -10.61 -2.91 6.05
C GLU A 39 -9.79 -1.97 5.16
N VAL A 40 -9.19 -2.50 4.08
CA VAL A 40 -8.47 -1.68 3.09
C VAL A 40 -9.39 -0.75 2.32
N LEU A 41 -10.57 -1.24 1.91
CA LEU A 41 -11.59 -0.43 1.24
C LEU A 41 -12.05 0.72 2.14
N GLU A 42 -12.24 0.46 3.44
CA GLU A 42 -12.56 1.50 4.42
C GLU A 42 -11.43 2.52 4.59
N VAL A 43 -10.17 2.07 4.63
CA VAL A 43 -9.01 2.97 4.71
C VAL A 43 -8.94 3.88 3.47
N PHE A 44 -9.11 3.34 2.26
CA PHE A 44 -9.04 4.15 1.05
C PHE A 44 -10.28 5.02 0.82
N GLY A 45 -11.48 4.52 1.14
CA GLY A 45 -12.74 5.24 0.98
C GLY A 45 -13.00 6.28 2.07
N GLY A 46 -12.72 5.93 3.33
CA GLY A 46 -13.04 6.76 4.49
C GLY A 46 -12.12 7.96 4.69
N ASN A 47 -10.91 7.93 4.14
CA ASN A 47 -9.93 9.00 4.29
C ASN A 47 -9.88 9.98 3.09
N GLY A 48 -10.79 9.85 2.12
CA GLY A 48 -10.91 10.79 1.00
C GLY A 48 -9.78 10.70 -0.03
N PHE A 49 -9.07 9.57 -0.11
CA PHE A 49 -8.06 9.34 -1.15
C PHE A 49 -8.65 9.25 -2.56
N PHE A 50 -9.94 8.89 -2.63
CA PHE A 50 -10.74 8.78 -3.84
C PHE A 50 -12.05 9.57 -3.66
N ALA A 51 -12.53 10.21 -4.73
CA ALA A 51 -13.79 10.97 -4.69
C ALA A 51 -15.03 10.10 -4.43
N SER A 52 -14.97 8.82 -4.83
CA SER A 52 -16.07 7.86 -4.72
C SER A 52 -15.61 6.50 -4.16
N GLY A 53 -14.48 6.47 -3.46
CA GLY A 53 -13.80 5.22 -3.08
C GLY A 53 -13.13 4.53 -4.28
N PRO A 54 -12.22 3.57 -4.02
CA PRO A 54 -11.63 2.77 -5.09
C PRO A 54 -12.64 1.73 -5.61
N THR A 55 -12.64 1.54 -6.92
CA THR A 55 -13.40 0.50 -7.62
C THR A 55 -12.75 -0.88 -7.49
N VAL A 56 -11.42 -0.91 -7.35
CA VAL A 56 -10.63 -2.15 -7.31
C VAL A 56 -9.58 -2.07 -6.21
N VAL A 57 -9.42 -3.15 -5.46
CA VAL A 57 -8.35 -3.32 -4.46
C VAL A 57 -7.70 -4.70 -4.65
N VAL A 58 -6.39 -4.71 -4.87
CA VAL A 58 -5.61 -5.91 -5.18
C VAL A 58 -4.34 -5.95 -4.33
N LEU A 59 -4.01 -7.14 -3.82
CA LEU A 59 -2.75 -7.37 -3.11
C LEU A 59 -1.61 -7.48 -4.13
N LYS A 60 -0.54 -6.73 -3.90
CA LYS A 60 0.71 -6.73 -4.64
C LYS A 60 1.87 -6.89 -3.67
N TYR A 61 3.07 -7.05 -4.20
CA TYR A 61 4.30 -7.13 -3.43
C TYR A 61 5.28 -6.08 -3.92
N ALA A 62 5.68 -5.17 -3.01
CA ALA A 62 6.65 -4.13 -3.29
C ALA A 62 8.05 -4.63 -2.92
N GLY A 63 8.99 -4.49 -3.85
CA GLY A 63 10.41 -4.70 -3.60
C GLY A 63 11.18 -3.38 -3.68
N ARG A 64 12.25 -3.27 -2.87
CA ARG A 64 13.18 -2.13 -2.89
C ARG A 64 14.53 -2.58 -3.43
N LYS A 65 15.11 -1.76 -4.30
CA LYS A 65 16.46 -1.97 -4.84
C LYS A 65 17.13 -0.62 -4.82
N ASN A 66 18.32 -0.61 -4.25
CA ASN A 66 19.17 0.56 -4.35
C ASN A 66 19.89 0.52 -5.71
N VAL A 67 19.68 1.55 -6.53
CA VAL A 67 20.32 1.73 -7.82
C VAL A 67 21.02 3.09 -7.77
N ASP A 68 22.35 3.09 -7.84
CA ASP A 68 23.18 4.30 -7.81
C ASP A 68 22.96 5.20 -6.58
N GLY A 69 22.62 4.62 -5.43
CA GLY A 69 22.34 5.35 -4.19
C GLY A 69 20.87 5.75 -4.04
N ASP A 70 20.08 5.66 -5.11
CA ASP A 70 18.65 5.97 -5.12
C ASP A 70 17.82 4.70 -4.93
N ASP A 71 16.79 4.80 -4.08
CA ASP A 71 15.86 3.72 -3.86
C ASP A 71 14.83 3.65 -4.97
N GLN A 72 14.85 2.55 -5.73
CA GLN A 72 13.84 2.22 -6.71
C GLN A 72 12.90 1.16 -6.17
N TRP A 73 11.61 1.36 -6.45
CA TRP A 73 10.53 0.48 -6.03
C TRP A 73 9.91 -0.20 -7.25
N TRP A 74 9.71 -1.51 -7.20
CA TRP A 74 8.91 -2.25 -8.17
C TRP A 74 7.76 -2.98 -7.49
N LEU A 75 6.74 -3.28 -8.28
CA LEU A 75 5.59 -4.06 -7.87
C LEU A 75 5.57 -5.39 -8.60
N SER A 76 5.15 -6.43 -7.89
CA SER A 76 5.01 -7.79 -8.39
C SER A 76 3.66 -8.38 -7.97
N ASP A 77 3.13 -9.27 -8.79
CA ASP A 77 1.98 -10.12 -8.45
C ASP A 77 2.38 -11.32 -7.58
N GLU A 78 3.67 -11.69 -7.62
CA GLU A 78 4.23 -12.81 -6.85
C GLU A 78 5.05 -12.29 -5.67
N GLN A 79 4.96 -13.00 -4.54
CA GLN A 79 5.82 -12.75 -3.39
C GLN A 79 7.23 -13.27 -3.66
N LEU A 80 8.17 -12.34 -3.89
CA LEU A 80 9.58 -12.64 -4.07
C LEU A 80 10.36 -12.41 -2.76
N PRO A 81 11.57 -12.98 -2.60
CA PRO A 81 12.47 -12.61 -1.50
C PRO A 81 12.63 -11.09 -1.40
N GLU A 82 12.72 -10.57 -0.18
CA GLU A 82 12.90 -9.13 0.11
C GLU A 82 11.73 -8.22 -0.29
N THR A 83 10.61 -8.78 -0.75
CA THR A 83 9.37 -8.01 -0.99
C THR A 83 8.48 -7.99 0.24
N PHE A 84 7.68 -6.94 0.36
CA PHE A 84 6.63 -6.85 1.38
C PHE A 84 5.26 -6.61 0.73
N PRO A 85 4.18 -7.09 1.36
CA PRO A 85 2.85 -6.98 0.79
C PRO A 85 2.37 -5.52 0.83
N VAL A 86 1.69 -5.11 -0.23
CA VAL A 86 1.06 -3.79 -0.38
C VAL A 86 -0.30 -3.94 -1.06
N TRP A 87 -1.28 -3.16 -0.63
CA TRP A 87 -2.56 -3.04 -1.31
C TRP A 87 -2.49 -1.93 -2.35
N GLU A 88 -2.80 -2.26 -3.59
CA GLU A 88 -3.04 -1.32 -4.68
C GLU A 88 -4.55 -1.07 -4.79
N ALA A 89 -4.95 0.20 -4.76
CA ALA A 89 -6.31 0.64 -4.95
C ALA A 89 -6.44 1.55 -6.17
N ARG A 90 -7.52 1.39 -6.92
CA ARG A 90 -7.84 2.12 -8.15
C ARG A 90 -9.31 2.55 -8.16
#